data_AF-A0A316VV13-F1
#
_entry.id   AF-A0A316VV13-F1
#
_cell.length_a   1.000
_cell.length_b   1.000
_cell.length_c   1.000
_cell.angle_alpha   90.00
_cell.angle_beta   90.00
_cell.angle_gamma   90.00
#
_symmetry.space_group_name_H-M   'P 1'
#
loop_
_entity.id
_entity.type
_entity.pdbx_description
1 polymer ?
#
loop_
_entity_poly.entity_id
_entity_poly.type
_entity_poly.pdbx_seq_one_letter_code
_entity_poly.pdbx_strand_id
1 'polypeptide(L)'
;MADTIDNKFPNPFSNPGPEPSAENPGGVHPHTQHNQADPNLRREVGDSIGRSVENTFALGEKLNKLESVLDEVIGMFEAERETLGREGDFKKGKEGIELFKSWKHELERIKRGID
;
A
#
# COMPACT_ATOMS: atom_id res chain seq x y z
N MET A 1 26.95 63.69 -10.72
CA MET A 1 25.70 63.00 -11.10
C MET A 1 26.11 61.55 -11.37
N ALA A 2 26.06 60.69 -10.35
CA ALA A 2 24.96 59.76 -10.03
C ALA A 2 24.84 58.66 -11.10
N ASP A 3 25.43 57.48 -10.89
CA ASP A 3 24.88 56.27 -10.23
C ASP A 3 23.65 55.68 -10.95
N THR A 4 23.75 54.42 -11.41
CA THR A 4 22.89 53.30 -10.97
C THR A 4 23.47 51.98 -11.50
N ILE A 5 23.56 51.01 -10.58
CA ILE A 5 24.06 49.64 -10.68
C ILE A 5 22.90 48.75 -11.15
N ASP A 6 23.14 47.69 -11.94
CA ASP A 6 22.27 46.52 -11.82
C ASP A 6 23.02 45.18 -12.00
N ASN A 7 22.72 44.30 -11.05
CA ASN A 7 23.26 42.97 -10.84
C ASN A 7 22.72 42.00 -11.90
N LYS A 8 23.52 40.98 -12.27
CA LYS A 8 23.21 39.60 -11.86
C LYS A 8 24.25 38.60 -12.35
N PHE A 9 24.87 37.98 -11.35
CA PHE A 9 25.70 36.78 -11.33
C PHE A 9 25.37 35.74 -12.41
N PRO A 10 26.37 35.07 -13.02
CA PRO A 10 26.13 33.94 -13.91
C PRO A 10 25.47 32.80 -13.12
N ASN A 11 24.31 32.34 -13.60
CA ASN A 11 23.64 31.17 -13.03
C ASN A 11 24.58 29.95 -13.08
N PRO A 12 24.89 29.30 -11.94
CA PRO A 12 25.78 28.14 -11.92
C PRO A 12 25.13 26.82 -12.40
N PHE A 13 23.95 26.87 -13.03
CA PHE A 13 23.19 25.67 -13.44
C PHE A 13 22.80 25.64 -14.92
N SER A 14 23.46 26.41 -15.79
CA SER A 14 23.46 26.04 -17.21
C SER A 14 24.57 25.03 -17.41
N ASN A 15 24.20 23.74 -17.48
CA ASN A 15 25.06 22.71 -18.03
C ASN A 15 24.89 22.78 -19.56
N PRO A 16 25.77 23.49 -20.31
CA PRO A 16 25.69 23.46 -21.76
C PRO A 16 25.89 21.99 -22.16
N GLY A 17 24.93 21.43 -22.90
CA GLY A 17 25.07 20.08 -23.45
C GLY A 17 26.36 19.94 -24.27
N PRO A 18 26.79 18.71 -24.58
CA PRO A 18 28.00 18.48 -25.36
C PRO A 18 27.92 19.24 -26.68
N GLU A 19 29.03 19.87 -27.08
CA GLU A 19 29.11 20.59 -28.34
C GLU A 19 28.83 19.66 -29.53
N PRO A 20 28.28 20.19 -30.65
CA PRO A 20 28.03 19.40 -31.84
C PRO A 20 29.29 18.69 -32.33
N SER A 21 29.18 17.38 -32.58
CA SER A 21 30.24 16.55 -33.15
C SER A 21 29.78 15.94 -34.48
N ALA A 22 30.69 15.39 -35.28
CA ALA A 22 30.36 14.66 -36.51
C ALA A 22 29.36 13.51 -36.26
N GLU A 23 29.41 12.92 -35.06
CA GLU A 23 28.53 11.83 -34.64
C GLU A 23 27.22 12.30 -33.97
N ASN A 24 27.15 13.57 -33.54
CA ASN A 24 25.95 14.18 -32.99
C ASN A 24 25.85 15.65 -33.44
N PRO A 25 25.53 15.91 -34.72
CA PRO A 25 25.51 17.26 -35.27
C PRO A 25 24.42 18.13 -34.64
N GLY A 26 23.44 17.53 -33.96
CA GLY A 26 22.39 18.26 -33.23
C GLY A 26 22.75 18.62 -31.79
N GLY A 27 23.87 18.14 -31.24
CA GLY A 27 24.25 18.37 -29.84
C GLY A 27 23.19 17.89 -28.84
N VAL A 28 22.30 16.97 -29.25
CA VAL A 28 21.15 16.56 -28.45
C VAL A 28 21.59 15.51 -27.43
N HIS A 29 21.21 15.72 -26.17
CA HIS A 29 21.36 14.73 -25.12
C HIS A 29 19.97 14.25 -24.68
N PRO A 30 19.83 12.99 -24.25
CA PRO A 30 18.59 12.57 -23.61
C PRO A 30 18.34 13.48 -22.42
N HIS A 31 17.15 14.10 -22.38
CA HIS A 31 16.71 14.85 -21.21
C HIS A 31 16.60 13.84 -20.06
N THR A 32 17.66 13.73 -19.27
CA THR A 32 17.56 13.11 -17.94
C THR A 32 16.87 14.12 -17.04
N GLN A 33 15.59 14.38 -17.33
CA GLN A 33 14.69 14.82 -16.27
C GLN A 33 14.88 13.78 -15.18
N HIS A 34 15.39 14.25 -14.05
CA HIS A 34 15.49 13.49 -12.82
C HIS A 34 14.29 12.56 -12.76
N ASN A 35 14.55 11.25 -12.68
CA ASN A 35 13.58 10.27 -12.25
C ASN A 35 13.35 10.54 -10.74
N GLN A 36 12.88 11.74 -10.41
CA GLN A 36 12.45 12.11 -9.08
C GLN A 36 11.18 11.30 -8.88
N ALA A 37 11.31 10.23 -8.11
CA ALA A 37 10.16 9.54 -7.56
C ALA A 37 9.23 10.61 -6.99
N ASP A 38 7.99 10.64 -7.47
CA ASP A 38 7.00 11.62 -7.03
C ASP A 38 6.94 11.60 -5.50
N PRO A 39 7.30 12.70 -4.80
CA PRO A 39 7.24 12.74 -3.34
C PRO A 39 5.80 12.63 -2.82
N ASN A 40 4.79 12.75 -3.69
CA ASN A 40 3.37 12.54 -3.38
C ASN A 40 2.89 11.10 -3.62
N LEU A 41 3.77 10.17 -4.01
CA LEU A 41 3.49 8.76 -3.74
C LEU A 41 3.38 8.64 -2.22
N ARG A 42 2.14 8.61 -1.73
CA ARG A 42 1.85 8.36 -0.31
C ARG A 42 2.69 7.15 0.08
N ARG A 43 3.79 7.38 0.79
CA ARG A 43 4.43 6.32 1.56
C ARG A 43 3.31 5.88 2.48
N GLU A 44 2.70 4.73 2.20
CA GLU A 44 1.83 4.09 3.16
C GLU A 44 2.72 3.84 4.38
N VAL A 45 2.59 4.71 5.38
CA VAL A 45 3.38 4.67 6.59
C VAL A 45 2.91 3.44 7.36
N GLY A 46 3.65 2.34 7.23
CA GLY A 46 3.44 1.11 7.97
C GLY A 46 4.37 0.02 7.47
N ASP A 47 5.02 -0.69 8.39
CA ASP A 47 5.64 -2.00 8.14
C ASP A 47 4.55 -3.05 7.96
N SER A 48 3.70 -2.85 6.95
CA SER A 48 2.56 -3.72 6.76
C SER A 48 2.97 -5.04 6.14
N ILE A 49 2.31 -6.13 6.52
CA ILE A 49 2.45 -7.47 5.91
C ILE A 49 2.35 -7.38 4.39
N GLY A 50 1.57 -6.42 3.86
CA GLY A 50 1.46 -6.13 2.44
C GLY A 50 2.78 -5.80 1.74
N ARG A 51 3.76 -5.23 2.45
CA ARG A 51 5.13 -4.98 1.95
C ARG A 51 6.02 -6.22 1.95
N SER A 52 5.70 -7.22 2.76
CA SER A 52 6.45 -8.48 2.84
C SER A 52 6.10 -9.46 1.72
N VAL A 53 5.11 -9.12 0.86
CA VAL A 53 4.64 -9.96 -0.23
C VAL A 53 4.80 -9.21 -1.56
N GLU A 54 5.49 -9.81 -2.52
CA GLU A 54 5.73 -9.20 -3.84
C GLU A 54 4.44 -8.94 -4.65
N ASN A 55 3.41 -9.77 -4.44
CA ASN A 55 2.13 -9.68 -5.14
C ASN A 55 0.98 -9.35 -4.17
N THR A 56 0.70 -8.07 -3.98
CA THR A 56 -0.37 -7.57 -3.12
C THR A 56 -1.77 -8.02 -3.60
N PHE A 57 -1.97 -8.20 -4.90
CA PHE A 57 -3.25 -8.70 -5.44
C PHE A 57 -3.51 -10.15 -5.04
N ALA A 58 -2.48 -11.01 -5.14
CA ALA A 58 -2.58 -12.40 -4.68
C ALA A 58 -2.86 -12.47 -3.18
N LEU A 59 -2.21 -11.62 -2.38
CA LEU A 59 -2.48 -11.52 -0.94
C LEU A 59 -3.95 -11.14 -0.68
N GLY A 60 -4.47 -10.09 -1.33
CA GLY A 60 -5.86 -9.68 -1.19
C GLY A 60 -6.86 -10.78 -1.53
N GLU A 61 -6.62 -11.54 -2.60
CA GLU A 61 -7.46 -12.70 -2.95
C GLU A 61 -7.46 -13.76 -1.84
N LYS A 62 -6.29 -14.07 -1.25
CA LYS A 62 -6.19 -15.06 -0.18
C LYS A 62 -6.83 -14.57 1.11
N LEU A 63 -6.71 -13.29 1.44
CA LEU A 63 -7.40 -12.69 2.60
C LEU A 63 -8.93 -12.73 2.43
N ASN A 64 -9.44 -12.42 1.23
CA ASN A 64 -10.87 -12.54 0.94
C ASN A 64 -11.36 -13.99 1.03
N LYS A 65 -10.56 -14.96 0.55
CA LYS A 65 -10.89 -16.38 0.69
C LYS A 65 -10.90 -16.81 2.15
N LEU A 66 -9.93 -16.36 2.96
CA LEU A 66 -9.88 -16.65 4.38
C LEU A 66 -11.10 -16.07 5.11
N GLU A 67 -11.51 -14.86 4.76
CA GLU A 67 -12.74 -14.24 5.29
C GLU A 67 -13.99 -15.08 4.98
N SER A 68 -14.15 -15.56 3.74
CA SER A 68 -15.25 -16.44 3.35
C SER A 68 -15.28 -17.73 4.16
N VAL A 69 -14.13 -18.36 4.39
CA VAL A 69 -14.04 -19.59 5.20
C VAL A 69 -14.39 -19.33 6.66
N LEU A 70 -14.02 -18.17 7.21
CA LEU A 70 -14.43 -17.79 8.57
C LEU A 70 -15.95 -17.62 8.67
N ASP A 71 -16.60 -17.07 7.66
CA ASP A 71 -18.06 -16.95 7.62
C ASP A 71 -18.74 -18.32 7.55
N GLU A 72 -18.20 -19.27 6.78
CA GLU A 72 -18.69 -20.65 6.75
C GLU A 72 -18.60 -21.34 8.12
N VAL A 73 -17.46 -21.17 8.81
CA VAL A 73 -17.27 -21.73 10.17
C VAL A 73 -18.24 -21.09 11.15
N ILE A 74 -18.37 -19.76 11.16
CA ILE A 74 -19.33 -19.06 12.03
C ILE A 74 -20.75 -19.54 11.76
N GLY A 75 -21.15 -19.64 10.49
CA GLY A 75 -22.47 -20.14 10.08
C GLY A 75 -22.76 -21.56 10.58
N MET A 76 -21.76 -22.44 10.57
CA MET A 76 -21.87 -23.79 11.15
C MET A 76 -22.21 -23.74 12.65
N PHE A 77 -21.47 -22.95 13.43
CA PHE A 77 -21.75 -22.79 14.86
C PHE A 77 -23.12 -22.13 15.10
N GLU A 78 -23.52 -21.16 14.27
CA GLU A 78 -24.83 -20.51 14.43
C GLU A 78 -25.99 -21.46 14.11
N ALA A 79 -25.85 -22.34 13.12
CA ALA A 79 -26.82 -23.39 12.83
C ALA A 79 -26.90 -24.44 13.97
N GLU A 80 -25.75 -24.84 14.52
CA GLU A 80 -25.70 -25.71 15.70
C GLU A 80 -26.35 -25.05 16.92
N ARG A 81 -26.17 -23.74 17.14
CA ARG A 81 -26.84 -23.00 18.20
C ARG A 81 -28.36 -23.07 18.09
N GLU A 82 -28.88 -22.93 16.88
CA GLU A 82 -30.32 -22.94 16.62
C GLU A 82 -30.93 -24.33 16.86
N THR A 83 -30.20 -25.38 16.47
CA THR A 83 -30.62 -26.78 16.69
C THR A 83 -30.46 -27.23 18.14
N LEU A 84 -29.38 -26.83 18.81
CA LEU A 84 -29.08 -27.13 20.21
C LEU A 84 -29.74 -26.17 21.21
N GLY A 85 -30.58 -25.24 20.73
CA GLY A 85 -31.22 -24.13 21.46
C GLY A 85 -32.11 -24.49 22.67
N ARG A 86 -32.03 -25.73 23.18
CA ARG A 86 -32.70 -26.20 24.40
C ARG A 86 -31.77 -26.63 25.53
N GLU A 87 -30.49 -26.83 25.28
CA GLU A 87 -29.57 -27.29 26.32
C GLU A 87 -28.51 -26.21 26.58
N GLY A 88 -28.36 -25.83 27.85
CA GLY A 88 -27.45 -24.77 28.31
C GLY A 88 -25.95 -25.00 28.03
N ASP A 89 -25.60 -25.98 27.18
CA ASP A 89 -24.25 -26.46 26.91
C ASP A 89 -23.59 -25.81 25.68
N PHE A 90 -24.28 -24.95 24.93
CA PHE A 90 -23.70 -24.24 23.78
C PHE A 90 -22.70 -23.10 24.17
N LYS A 91 -22.17 -23.12 25.40
CA LYS A 91 -21.21 -22.11 25.86
C LYS A 91 -19.94 -22.07 25.01
N LYS A 92 -19.38 -23.25 24.69
CA LYS A 92 -18.17 -23.35 23.87
C LYS A 92 -18.38 -22.91 22.43
N GLY A 93 -19.57 -23.17 21.87
CA GLY A 93 -19.92 -22.67 20.54
C GLY A 93 -20.01 -21.14 20.48
N LYS A 94 -20.53 -20.48 21.52
CA LYS A 94 -20.50 -19.01 21.63
C LYS A 94 -19.08 -18.46 21.73
N GLU A 95 -18.23 -19.08 22.56
CA GLU A 95 -16.80 -18.70 22.66
C GLU A 95 -16.09 -18.84 21.31
N GLY A 96 -16.37 -19.90 20.56
CA GLY A 96 -15.86 -20.11 19.20
C GLY A 96 -16.31 -19.04 18.22
N ILE A 97 -17.61 -18.73 18.16
CA ILE A 97 -18.15 -17.66 17.29
C ILE A 97 -17.43 -16.34 17.54
N GLU A 98 -17.27 -15.94 18.81
CA GLU A 98 -16.61 -14.67 19.14
C GLU A 98 -15.12 -14.67 18.78
N LEU A 99 -14.43 -15.81 18.93
CA LEU A 99 -13.05 -15.95 18.47
C LEU A 99 -12.94 -15.76 16.95
N PHE A 100 -13.76 -16.43 16.15
CA PHE A 100 -13.70 -16.31 14.69
C PHE A 100 -14.09 -14.91 14.22
N LYS A 101 -15.07 -14.25 14.88
CA LYS A 101 -15.37 -12.83 14.64
C LYS A 101 -14.18 -11.94 14.95
N SER A 102 -13.44 -12.20 16.03
CA SER A 102 -12.22 -11.43 16.34
C SER A 102 -11.17 -11.56 15.24
N TRP A 103 -10.98 -12.76 14.69
CA TRP A 103 -10.07 -12.98 13.56
C TRP A 103 -10.53 -12.27 12.29
N LYS A 104 -11.84 -12.19 12.03
CA LYS A 104 -12.36 -11.34 10.94
C LYS A 104 -12.00 -9.87 11.12
N HIS A 105 -12.07 -9.35 12.34
CA HIS A 105 -11.68 -7.96 12.62
C HIS A 105 -10.19 -7.74 12.37
N GLU A 106 -9.34 -8.69 12.79
CA GLU A 106 -7.90 -8.65 12.50
C GLU A 106 -7.61 -8.74 10.99
N LEU A 107 -8.36 -9.56 10.25
CA LEU A 107 -8.29 -9.60 8.78
C LEU A 107 -8.63 -8.26 8.13
N GLU A 108 -9.71 -7.62 8.58
CA GLU A 108 -10.11 -6.30 8.10
C GLU A 108 -9.06 -5.23 8.41
N ARG A 109 -8.41 -5.33 9.57
CA ARG A 109 -7.26 -4.48 9.92
C ARG A 109 -6.09 -4.68 8.95
N ILE A 110 -5.71 -5.92 8.67
CA ILE A 110 -4.64 -6.25 7.71
C ILE A 110 -4.99 -5.76 6.30
N LYS A 111 -6.23 -5.97 5.84
CA LYS A 111 -6.71 -5.50 4.52
C LYS A 111 -6.64 -3.97 4.38
N ARG A 112 -6.74 -3.24 5.49
CA ARG A 112 -6.61 -1.77 5.55
C ARG A 112 -5.16 -1.29 5.75
N GLY A 113 -4.21 -2.21 5.88
CA GLY A 113 -2.81 -1.90 6.19
C GLY A 113 -2.61 -1.38 7.62
N ILE A 114 -3.48 -1.79 8.55
CA ILE A 114 -3.44 -1.46 9.99
C ILE A 114 -3.11 -2.75 10.76
N ASP A 115 -2.05 -3.44 10.39
CA ASP A 115 -1.58 -4.65 11.06
C ASP A 115 -0.77 -4.35 12.33
#